data_AF-A0A2W2CUC5-F1
#
_entry.id   AF-A0A2W2CUC5-F1
#
_cell.length_a   1.000
_cell.length_b   1.000
_cell.length_c   1.000
_cell.angle_alpha   90.00
_cell.angle_beta   90.00
_cell.angle_gamma   90.00
#
_symmetry.space_group_name_H-M   'P 1'
#
loop_
_entity.id
_entity.type
_entity.pdbx_description
1 polymer ?
#
loop_
_entity_poly.entity_id
_entity_poly.type
_entity_poly.pdbx_seq_one_letter_code
_entity_poly.pdbx_strand_id
1 'polypeptide(L)'
;MKLGELPQSSLAMLRSMLTHPEAAASARRLLGEQIDRVAGSLSGDDARLRAALMTLLMLGVTVGHQLLELDELRDVPQEELARLLRPGLRALAGPETS
;
A
#
# COMPACT_ATOMS: atom_id res chain seq x y z
N MET A 1 0.29 13.30 -1.10
CA MET A 1 -0.73 12.99 -0.08
C MET A 1 -0.16 13.41 1.26
N LYS A 2 -0.89 14.20 2.06
CA LYS A 2 -0.53 14.46 3.46
C LYS A 2 -1.06 13.28 4.28
N LEU A 3 -0.19 12.45 4.84
CA LEU A 3 -0.59 11.43 5.81
C LEU A 3 -0.77 12.15 7.16
N GLY A 4 -1.96 12.71 7.37
CA GLY A 4 -2.45 13.08 8.70
C GLY A 4 -3.08 11.86 9.37
N GLU A 5 -3.25 11.93 10.70
CA GLU A 5 -3.90 10.89 11.53
C GLU A 5 -5.08 10.24 10.80
N LEU A 6 -5.12 8.91 10.77
CA LEU A 6 -6.23 8.20 10.18
C LEU A 6 -7.45 8.28 11.11
N PRO A 7 -8.63 8.69 10.61
CA PRO A 7 -9.84 8.76 11.44
C PRO A 7 -10.26 7.37 11.93
N GLN A 8 -11.00 7.32 13.06
CA GLN A 8 -11.61 6.10 13.64
C GLN A 8 -12.39 5.25 12.61
N SER A 9 -12.88 5.88 11.55
CA SER A 9 -13.52 5.21 10.42
C SER A 9 -12.59 4.22 9.70
N SER A 10 -11.29 4.49 9.59
CA SER A 10 -10.30 3.60 8.97
C SER A 10 -10.13 2.29 9.75
N LEU A 11 -10.12 2.36 11.08
CA LEU A 11 -10.11 1.19 11.97
C LEU A 11 -11.40 0.37 11.84
N ALA A 12 -12.55 1.04 11.84
CA ALA A 12 -13.85 0.38 11.68
C ALA A 12 -13.96 -0.33 10.31
N MET A 13 -13.45 0.30 9.25
CA MET A 13 -13.40 -0.28 7.91
C MET A 13 -12.49 -1.52 7.84
N LEU A 14 -11.32 -1.49 8.49
CA LEU A 14 -10.42 -2.64 8.54
C LEU A 14 -11.01 -3.81 9.33
N ARG A 15 -11.61 -3.55 10.50
CA ARG A 15 -12.33 -4.60 11.23
C ARG A 15 -13.45 -5.18 10.39
N SER A 16 -14.25 -4.32 9.75
CA SER A 16 -15.34 -4.74 8.88
C SER A 16 -14.86 -5.63 7.74
N MET A 17 -13.76 -5.25 7.07
CA MET A 17 -13.11 -6.06 6.03
C MET A 17 -12.69 -7.46 6.51
N LEU A 18 -12.29 -7.59 7.78
CA LEU A 18 -11.83 -8.86 8.36
C LEU A 18 -12.98 -9.72 8.91
N THR A 19 -14.12 -9.12 9.27
CA THR A 19 -15.25 -9.83 9.91
C THR A 19 -16.47 -9.99 9.02
N HIS A 20 -16.62 -9.20 7.96
CA HIS A 20 -17.78 -9.22 7.05
C HIS A 20 -17.36 -9.61 5.63
N PRO A 21 -17.90 -10.70 5.05
CA PRO A 21 -17.55 -11.15 3.70
C PRO A 21 -17.76 -10.09 2.61
N GLU A 22 -18.81 -9.28 2.71
CA GLU A 22 -19.16 -8.23 1.74
C GLU A 22 -18.14 -7.08 1.76
N ALA A 23 -17.65 -6.73 2.96
CA ALA A 23 -16.59 -5.74 3.12
C ALA A 23 -15.25 -6.27 2.61
N ALA A 24 -14.94 -7.55 2.86
CA ALA A 24 -13.77 -8.22 2.29
C ALA A 24 -13.81 -8.21 0.75
N ALA A 25 -14.97 -8.51 0.15
CA ALA A 25 -15.14 -8.47 -1.31
C ALA A 25 -14.95 -7.06 -1.87
N SER A 26 -15.47 -6.04 -1.17
CA SER A 26 -15.31 -4.65 -1.57
C SER A 26 -13.85 -4.19 -1.50
N ALA A 27 -13.13 -4.56 -0.44
CA ALA A 27 -11.70 -4.27 -0.32
C ALA A 27 -10.88 -4.97 -1.40
N ARG A 28 -11.17 -6.24 -1.71
CA ARG A 28 -10.53 -6.97 -2.82
C ARG A 28 -10.72 -6.26 -4.16
N ARG A 29 -11.92 -5.75 -4.46
CA ARG A 29 -12.18 -4.98 -5.68
C ARG A 29 -11.36 -3.69 -5.72
N LEU A 30 -11.41 -2.91 -4.64
CA LEU A 30 -10.68 -1.64 -4.55
C LEU A 30 -9.16 -1.82 -4.71
N LEU A 31 -8.60 -2.81 -4.02
CA LEU A 31 -7.18 -3.14 -4.14
C LEU A 31 -6.86 -3.66 -5.54
N GLY A 32 -7.72 -4.50 -6.13
CA GLY A 32 -7.59 -4.96 -7.50
C GLY A 32 -7.52 -3.81 -8.51
N GLU A 33 -8.42 -2.84 -8.41
CA GLU A 33 -8.42 -1.64 -9.26
C GLU A 33 -7.15 -0.80 -9.08
N GLN A 34 -6.65 -0.67 -7.85
CA GLN A 34 -5.39 0.03 -7.60
C GLN A 34 -4.21 -0.70 -8.22
N ILE A 35 -4.18 -2.02 -8.11
CA ILE A 35 -3.15 -2.87 -8.73
C ILE A 35 -3.19 -2.72 -10.24
N ASP A 36 -4.37 -2.77 -10.86
CA ASP A 36 -4.52 -2.64 -12.31
C ASP A 36 -4.08 -1.23 -12.78
N ARG A 37 -4.36 -0.17 -12.02
CA ARG A 37 -3.84 1.19 -12.30
C ARG A 37 -2.31 1.25 -12.26
N VAL A 38 -1.69 0.69 -11.23
CA VAL A 38 -0.22 0.69 -11.10
C VAL A 38 0.40 -0.16 -12.20
N ALA A 39 -0.15 -1.35 -12.46
CA ALA A 39 0.31 -2.26 -13.49
C ALA A 39 0.30 -1.61 -14.89
N GLY A 40 -0.69 -0.76 -15.18
CA GLY A 40 -0.76 0.00 -16.43
C GLY A 40 0.39 0.97 -16.66
N SER A 41 1.17 1.32 -15.63
CA SER A 41 2.38 2.13 -15.73
C SER A 41 3.68 1.31 -15.74
N LEU A 42 3.61 -0.01 -15.56
CA LEU A 42 4.78 -0.89 -15.51
C LEU A 42 4.98 -1.60 -16.84
N SER A 43 6.24 -1.74 -17.25
CA SER A 43 6.63 -2.45 -18.48
C SER A 43 7.36 -3.76 -18.18
N GLY A 44 7.26 -4.74 -19.08
CA GLY A 44 7.93 -6.03 -18.95
C GLY A 44 7.15 -7.08 -18.16
N ASP A 45 7.79 -8.22 -17.93
CA ASP A 45 7.17 -9.40 -17.34
C ASP A 45 6.66 -9.14 -15.92
N ASP A 46 5.64 -9.90 -15.52
CA ASP A 46 5.07 -9.86 -14.17
C ASP A 46 4.60 -8.46 -13.70
N ALA A 47 4.34 -7.52 -14.62
CA ALA A 47 3.90 -6.16 -14.32
C ALA A 47 2.75 -6.11 -13.28
N ARG A 48 1.75 -6.98 -13.43
CA ARG A 48 0.64 -7.05 -12.47
C ARG A 48 1.05 -7.57 -11.09
N LEU A 49 1.92 -8.58 -11.03
CA LEU A 49 2.41 -9.12 -9.77
C LEU A 49 3.29 -8.10 -9.04
N ARG A 50 4.18 -7.42 -9.77
CA ARG A 50 5.01 -6.34 -9.21
C ARG A 50 4.15 -5.18 -8.70
N ALA A 51 3.12 -4.77 -9.45
CA ALA A 51 2.14 -3.79 -9.01
C ALA A 51 1.39 -4.23 -7.74
N ALA A 52 1.03 -5.51 -7.63
CA ALA A 52 0.44 -6.08 -6.42
C ALA A 52 1.38 -6.00 -5.22
N LEU A 53 2.66 -6.35 -5.39
CA LEU A 53 3.67 -6.24 -4.34
C LEU A 53 3.89 -4.79 -3.89
N MET A 54 4.00 -3.85 -4.84
CA MET A 54 4.13 -2.42 -4.53
C MET A 54 2.92 -1.90 -3.74
N THR A 55 1.71 -2.28 -4.16
CA THR A 55 0.47 -1.87 -3.50
C THR A 55 0.38 -2.44 -2.08
N LEU A 56 0.71 -3.72 -1.89
CA LEU A 56 0.66 -4.37 -0.57
C LEU A 56 1.77 -3.90 0.37
N LEU A 57 2.96 -3.58 -0.15
CA LEU A 57 4.03 -2.96 0.64
C LEU A 57 3.56 -1.62 1.21
N MET A 58 2.98 -0.75 0.37
CA MET A 58 2.45 0.54 0.82
C MET A 58 1.30 0.37 1.81
N LEU A 59 0.40 -0.59 1.59
CA LEU A 59 -0.67 -0.91 2.53
C LEU A 59 -0.11 -1.35 3.89
N GLY A 60 0.87 -2.26 3.90
CA GLY A 60 1.50 -2.75 5.12
C GLY A 60 2.20 -1.64 5.90
N VAL A 61 2.92 -0.76 5.22
CA VAL A 61 3.55 0.43 5.84
C VAL A 61 2.49 1.36 6.43
N THR A 62 1.40 1.61 5.71
CA THR A 62 0.30 2.46 6.19
C THR A 62 -0.35 1.86 7.44
N VAL A 63 -0.63 0.56 7.43
CA VAL A 63 -1.19 -0.15 8.59
C VAL A 63 -0.22 -0.14 9.77
N GLY A 64 1.06 -0.47 9.57
CA GLY A 64 2.05 -0.48 10.65
C GLY A 64 2.31 0.91 11.24
N HIS A 65 2.42 1.92 10.39
CA HIS A 65 2.71 3.30 10.80
C HIS A 65 1.51 4.00 11.44
N GLN A 66 0.30 3.86 10.85
CA GLN A 66 -0.85 4.69 11.23
C GLN A 66 -1.94 3.96 12.03
N LEU A 67 -1.99 2.63 11.95
CA LEU A 67 -3.07 1.84 12.58
C LEU A 67 -2.60 1.11 13.82
N LEU A 68 -1.48 0.40 13.68
CA LEU A 68 -0.89 -0.38 14.75
C LEU A 68 0.08 0.45 15.59
N GLU A 69 0.49 1.61 15.08
CA GLU A 69 1.46 2.52 15.71
C GLU A 69 2.68 1.75 16.23
N LEU A 70 3.23 0.86 15.40
CA LEU A 70 4.39 0.04 15.77
C LEU A 70 5.52 0.96 16.24
N ASP A 71 6.15 0.65 17.37
CA ASP A 71 7.17 1.51 17.97
C ASP A 71 8.31 1.84 16.99
N GLU A 72 8.63 0.93 16.08
CA GLU A 72 9.63 1.09 15.03
C GLU A 72 9.21 2.01 13.89
N LEU A 73 7.91 2.31 13.74
CA LEU A 73 7.36 3.05 12.61
C LEU A 73 6.65 4.34 13.03
N ARG A 74 5.99 4.41 14.19
CA ARG A 74 5.06 5.49 14.54
C ARG A 74 5.69 6.88 14.56
N ASP A 75 6.95 6.98 14.98
CA ASP A 75 7.69 8.23 15.11
C ASP A 75 8.59 8.51 13.88
N VAL A 76 8.58 7.63 12.88
CA VAL A 76 9.40 7.78 11.67
C VAL A 76 8.74 8.77 10.72
N PRO A 77 9.44 9.86 10.31
CA PRO A 77 8.92 10.79 9.32
C PRO A 77 8.65 10.10 7.98
N GLN A 78 7.61 10.56 7.28
CA GLN A 78 7.22 10.01 5.97
C GLN A 78 8.34 10.10 4.94
N GLU A 79 9.13 11.17 4.99
CA GLU A 79 10.29 11.36 4.14
C GLU A 79 11.34 10.28 4.38
N GLU A 80 11.53 9.83 5.62
CA GLU A 80 12.48 8.77 5.94
C GLU A 80 11.96 7.40 5.48
N LEU A 81 10.69 7.09 5.73
CA LEU A 81 10.05 5.89 5.18
C LEU A 81 10.15 5.85 3.65
N ALA A 82 9.87 6.99 2.99
CA ALA A 82 9.98 7.10 1.54
C ALA A 82 11.43 6.96 1.04
N ARG A 83 12.42 7.48 1.77
CA ARG A 83 13.84 7.29 1.44
C ARG A 83 14.23 5.81 1.48
N LEU A 84 13.81 5.09 2.52
CA LEU A 84 14.12 3.66 2.70
C LEU A 84 13.39 2.75 1.71
N LEU A 85 12.13 3.07 1.37
CA LEU A 85 11.32 2.25 0.45
C LEU A 85 11.66 2.47 -1.03
N ARG A 86 12.18 3.66 -1.39
CA ARG A 86 12.41 4.04 -2.79
C ARG A 86 13.27 3.04 -3.58
N PRO A 87 14.39 2.49 -3.07
CA PRO A 87 15.18 1.50 -3.81
C PRO A 87 14.39 0.22 -4.11
N GLY A 88 13.61 -0.28 -3.14
CA GLY A 88 12.79 -1.48 -3.31
C GLY A 88 11.65 -1.26 -4.31
N LEU A 89 10.97 -0.10 -4.23
CA LEU A 89 9.92 0.26 -5.19
C LEU A 89 10.46 0.43 -6.61
N ARG A 90 11.67 0.99 -6.77
CA ARG A 90 12.35 1.07 -8.08
C ARG A 90 12.68 -0.31 -8.64
N ALA A 91 13.16 -1.22 -7.81
CA ALA A 91 13.42 -2.60 -8.23
C ALA A 91 12.13 -3.29 -8.73
N LEU A 92 11.00 -3.04 -8.08
CA LEU A 92 9.69 -3.56 -8.49
C LEU A 92 9.11 -2.85 -9.73
N ALA A 93 9.41 -1.57 -9.93
CA ALA A 93 8.97 -0.84 -11.11
C ALA A 93 9.60 -1.39 -12.42
N GLY A 94 10.73 -2.09 -12.29
CA GLY A 94 11.51 -2.54 -13.44
C GLY A 94 12.39 -1.43 -14.00
N PRO A 95 13.12 -1.68 -15.09
CA PRO A 95 13.94 -0.65 -15.73
C PRO A 95 13.05 0.54 -16.15
N GLU A 96 13.46 1.75 -15.77
CA GLU A 96 12.84 2.97 -16.28
C GLU A 96 12.97 2.97 -17.80
N THR A 97 11.86 2.93 -18.53
CA THR A 97 11.88 3.13 -19.98
C THR A 97 12.27 4.57 -20.24
N SER A 98 13.43 4.74 -20.87
CA SER A 98 13.87 6.01 -21.47
C SER A 98 12.97 6.46 -22.61
#